data_AF-A0A972U4H1-F1
#
_entry.id   AF-A0A972U4H1-F1
#
_cell.length_a   1.000
_cell.length_b   1.000
_cell.length_c   1.000
_cell.angle_alpha   90.00
_cell.angle_beta   90.00
_cell.angle_gamma   90.00
#
_symmetry.space_group_name_H-M   'P 1'
#
loop_
_entity.id
_entity.type
_entity.pdbx_description
1 polymer ?
#
loop_
_entity_poly.entity_id
_entity_poly.type
_entity_poly.pdbx_seq_one_letter_code
_entity_poly.pdbx_strand_id
1 'polypeptide(L)'
;DYPGSASGQPTGKKWTATYGVVGMCAFGKAQWLTDGMNTEGVSAHFLYMQNYCTYQEPKDDDTDVSEIDLIAYLLGTCKSLDEVKAAMADINVYGFDPGMGFAPPAHLLMHDAEGSLAIEFHPEGHVVVDNPVGVGTNPPYLPWHLTNLNNYIGMTAAVPGPEMVEGIKLTAVGQGAGYRGIPGDWTPPARFVRAFTMVASSYQAQDGNDAEMATLHILNNFDIPAGLIQEAGPDGKPVDEITDYLTISNLTGKRYVYRTHGDSTVRVVDLSSTDFSSTRVIPIDTTEFGGFTPTTI
;
A
#
# COMPACT_ATOMS: atom_id res chain seq x y z
N ASP A 1 26.37 -1.18 0.63
CA ASP A 1 26.32 -0.24 -0.51
C ASP A 1 26.03 -1.00 -1.80
N TYR A 2 24.89 -0.71 -2.41
CA TYR A 2 24.45 -1.28 -3.68
C TYR A 2 24.20 -0.16 -4.70
N PRO A 3 24.79 -0.19 -5.90
CA PRO A 3 24.56 0.83 -6.91
C PRO A 3 23.17 0.68 -7.56
N GLY A 4 22.38 1.75 -7.59
CA GLY A 4 21.12 1.84 -8.32
C GLY A 4 21.17 2.91 -9.41
N SER A 5 20.31 2.77 -10.43
CA SER A 5 20.20 3.73 -11.53
C SER A 5 18.81 3.75 -12.14
N ALA A 6 18.37 4.93 -12.60
CA ALA A 6 17.08 5.10 -13.26
C ALA A 6 16.98 4.28 -14.57
N SER A 7 15.83 3.64 -14.77
CA SER A 7 15.52 2.72 -15.86
C SER A 7 15.22 3.46 -17.15
N GLY A 8 15.93 3.13 -18.23
CA GLY A 8 15.68 3.72 -19.54
C GLY A 8 16.32 5.08 -19.78
N GLN A 9 17.04 5.65 -18.81
CA GLN A 9 17.71 6.95 -18.94
C GLN A 9 19.21 6.87 -18.60
N PRO A 10 20.14 6.92 -19.59
CA PRO A 10 21.58 6.79 -19.35
C PRO A 10 22.20 7.89 -18.48
N THR A 11 21.66 9.11 -18.57
CA THR A 11 22.04 10.29 -17.78
C THR A 11 21.21 10.43 -16.51
N GLY A 12 20.17 9.61 -16.35
CA GLY A 12 19.28 9.60 -15.19
C GLY A 12 20.01 9.34 -13.87
N LYS A 13 19.30 9.59 -12.78
CA LYS A 13 19.84 9.50 -11.43
C LYS A 13 20.51 8.16 -11.19
N LYS A 14 21.69 8.23 -10.57
CA LYS A 14 22.41 7.10 -10.00
C LYS A 14 22.51 7.32 -8.50
N TRP A 15 22.34 6.26 -7.73
CA TRP A 15 22.44 6.33 -6.27
C TRP A 15 23.21 5.14 -5.73
N THR A 16 23.62 5.26 -4.48
CA THR A 16 24.15 4.14 -3.70
C THR A 16 23.16 3.86 -2.59
N ALA A 17 22.49 2.70 -2.65
CA ALA A 17 21.64 2.24 -1.58
C ALA A 17 22.52 1.75 -0.41
N THR A 18 22.39 2.41 0.74
CA THR A 18 23.16 2.12 1.95
C THR A 18 22.36 1.30 2.96
N TYR A 19 21.03 1.36 2.88
CA TYR A 19 20.13 0.63 3.77
C TYR A 19 19.71 -0.71 3.16
N GLY A 20 19.53 -1.73 4.00
CA GLY A 20 18.99 -3.01 3.56
C GLY A 20 17.51 -2.84 3.22
N VAL A 21 17.07 -3.36 2.08
CA VAL A 21 15.68 -3.25 1.62
C VAL A 21 15.11 -4.65 1.37
N VAL A 22 13.90 -4.89 1.85
CA VAL A 22 13.08 -6.06 1.51
C VAL A 22 11.72 -5.58 1.04
N GLY A 23 11.16 -6.28 0.07
CA GLY A 23 9.87 -5.91 -0.51
C GLY A 23 9.42 -6.89 -1.57
N MET A 24 8.22 -6.65 -2.10
CA MET A 24 7.72 -7.35 -3.27
C MET A 24 8.17 -6.60 -4.52
N CYS A 25 8.58 -7.33 -5.57
CA CYS A 25 8.96 -6.74 -6.84
C CYS A 25 8.12 -7.28 -7.99
N ALA A 26 7.86 -6.42 -8.97
CA ALA A 26 7.22 -6.81 -10.23
C ALA A 26 8.27 -7.15 -11.30
N PHE A 27 7.82 -7.89 -12.32
CA PHE A 27 8.58 -8.21 -13.54
C PHE A 27 9.96 -8.86 -13.31
N GLY A 28 10.17 -9.49 -12.15
CA GLY A 28 11.38 -10.26 -11.84
C GLY A 28 12.65 -9.42 -11.62
N LYS A 29 12.54 -8.10 -11.43
CA LYS A 29 13.69 -7.23 -11.17
C LYS A 29 13.67 -6.71 -9.74
N ALA A 30 14.77 -6.94 -9.00
CA ALA A 30 14.88 -6.56 -7.58
C ALA A 30 14.67 -5.06 -7.30
N GLN A 31 14.96 -4.20 -8.26
CA GLN A 31 14.83 -2.75 -8.14
C GLN A 31 13.39 -2.27 -8.36
N TRP A 32 12.56 -3.06 -9.05
CA TRP A 32 11.20 -2.68 -9.43
C TRP A 32 10.21 -3.11 -8.35
N LEU A 33 10.35 -2.47 -7.20
CA LEU A 33 9.57 -2.77 -6.00
C LEU A 33 8.15 -2.20 -6.13
N THR A 34 7.16 -3.02 -5.79
CA THR A 34 5.76 -2.62 -5.66
C THR A 34 5.42 -2.24 -4.23
N ASP A 35 6.11 -2.79 -3.25
CA ASP A 35 6.11 -2.33 -1.86
C ASP A 35 7.36 -2.83 -1.14
N GLY A 36 7.64 -2.29 0.05
CA GLY A 36 8.72 -2.78 0.89
C GLY A 36 9.00 -1.92 2.09
N MET A 37 10.03 -2.30 2.83
CA MET A 37 10.60 -1.54 3.94
C MET A 37 12.11 -1.65 3.99
N ASN A 38 12.76 -0.67 4.63
CA ASN A 38 14.19 -0.70 4.87
C ASN A 38 14.55 -1.00 6.33
N THR A 39 15.85 -1.23 6.58
CA THR A 39 16.41 -1.51 7.91
C THR A 39 16.31 -0.37 8.91
N GLU A 40 16.04 0.85 8.42
CA GLU A 40 15.99 2.09 9.20
C GLU A 40 14.58 2.51 9.61
N GLY A 41 13.56 1.77 9.17
CA GLY A 41 12.18 2.00 9.59
C GLY A 41 11.38 2.93 8.67
N VAL A 42 11.60 2.85 7.36
CA VAL A 42 10.73 3.45 6.34
C VAL A 42 10.06 2.33 5.53
N SER A 43 8.76 2.44 5.27
CA SER A 43 8.07 1.63 4.26
C SER A 43 7.54 2.48 3.10
N ALA A 44 7.35 1.83 1.96
CA ALA A 44 6.80 2.43 0.75
C ALA A 44 5.89 1.44 0.03
N HIS A 45 4.83 1.95 -0.59
CA HIS A 45 3.82 1.15 -1.26
C HIS A 45 3.41 1.85 -2.56
N PHE A 46 3.48 1.14 -3.69
CA PHE A 46 3.13 1.58 -5.03
C PHE A 46 1.68 1.17 -5.33
N LEU A 47 0.75 2.13 -5.36
CA LEU A 47 -0.67 1.84 -5.56
C LEU A 47 -1.20 2.56 -6.82
N TYR A 48 -2.05 1.85 -7.56
CA TYR A 48 -2.56 2.28 -8.86
C TYR A 48 -3.32 3.60 -8.81
N MET A 49 -3.09 4.51 -9.77
CA MET A 49 -3.69 5.86 -9.86
C MET A 49 -4.22 6.19 -11.27
N GLN A 50 -5.00 5.26 -11.85
CA GLN A 50 -5.57 5.43 -13.19
C GLN A 50 -6.35 6.75 -13.34
N ASN A 51 -6.09 7.49 -14.42
CA ASN A 51 -6.67 8.82 -14.72
C ASN A 51 -6.32 9.94 -13.72
N TYR A 52 -5.53 9.67 -12.68
CA TYR A 52 -5.09 10.62 -11.66
C TYR A 52 -3.57 10.56 -11.47
N CYS A 53 -2.86 10.32 -12.55
CA CYS A 53 -1.40 10.25 -12.54
C CYS A 53 -0.88 10.93 -13.82
N THR A 54 0.06 11.85 -13.66
CA THR A 54 0.78 12.46 -14.77
C THR A 54 2.24 12.57 -14.40
N TYR A 55 3.06 11.69 -14.98
CA TYR A 55 4.50 11.77 -14.86
C TYR A 55 5.03 12.93 -15.71
N GLN A 56 6.16 13.50 -15.29
CA GLN A 56 6.82 14.56 -16.05
C GLN A 56 7.62 13.95 -17.19
N GLU A 57 7.88 14.75 -18.23
CA GLU A 57 8.85 14.36 -19.25
C GLU A 57 10.26 14.29 -18.61
N PRO A 58 11.12 13.35 -19.04
CA PRO A 58 12.51 13.32 -18.62
C PRO A 58 13.22 14.65 -18.93
N LYS A 59 14.09 15.09 -18.03
CA LYS A 59 14.98 16.25 -18.23
C LYS A 59 16.30 15.88 -18.90
N ASP A 60 16.56 14.58 -19.05
CA ASP A 60 17.78 13.98 -19.55
C ASP A 60 19.02 14.32 -18.70
N ASP A 61 18.84 14.51 -17.39
CA ASP A 61 19.90 14.83 -16.42
C ASP A 61 19.88 13.91 -15.18
N ASP A 62 20.79 14.16 -14.23
CA ASP A 62 20.96 13.31 -13.05
C ASP A 62 19.85 13.47 -12.01
N THR A 63 18.83 14.30 -12.26
CA THR A 63 17.64 14.45 -11.42
C THR A 63 16.53 13.46 -11.78
N ASP A 64 16.57 12.87 -12.97
CA ASP A 64 15.52 11.96 -13.46
C ASP A 64 15.53 10.60 -12.75
N VAL A 65 14.37 10.21 -12.23
CA VAL A 65 14.11 8.89 -11.64
C VAL A 65 12.83 8.33 -12.27
N SER A 66 12.84 7.06 -12.70
CA SER A 66 11.59 6.44 -13.18
C SER A 66 10.66 6.16 -11.99
N GLU A 67 9.35 6.20 -12.23
CA GLU A 67 8.34 5.80 -11.25
C GLU A 67 8.57 4.39 -10.69
N ILE A 68 9.02 3.45 -11.54
CA ILE A 68 9.20 2.04 -11.14
C ILE A 68 10.46 1.82 -10.29
N ASP A 69 11.43 2.74 -10.35
CA ASP A 69 12.64 2.71 -9.53
C ASP A 69 12.52 3.51 -8.23
N LEU A 70 11.47 4.32 -8.11
CA LEU A 70 11.35 5.34 -7.07
C LEU A 70 11.35 4.75 -5.66
N ILE A 71 10.68 3.61 -5.44
CA ILE A 71 10.72 2.90 -4.15
C ILE A 71 12.13 2.46 -3.81
N ALA A 72 12.86 1.84 -4.75
CA ALA A 72 14.22 1.37 -4.49
C ALA A 72 15.21 2.51 -4.24
N TYR A 73 15.02 3.65 -4.91
CA TYR A 73 15.76 4.87 -4.62
C TYR A 73 15.48 5.34 -3.18
N LEU A 74 14.22 5.64 -2.86
CA LEU A 74 13.84 6.21 -1.57
C LEU A 74 14.17 5.28 -0.40
N LEU A 75 13.82 3.99 -0.47
CA LEU A 75 14.13 3.04 0.60
C LEU A 75 15.62 2.77 0.74
N GLY A 76 16.38 2.86 -0.35
CA GLY A 76 17.83 2.66 -0.34
C GLY A 76 18.61 3.83 0.26
N THR A 77 18.06 5.05 0.22
CA THR A 77 18.79 6.28 0.58
C THR A 77 18.18 7.09 1.73
N CYS A 78 16.93 6.85 2.12
CA CYS A 78 16.24 7.63 3.15
C CYS A 78 15.93 6.78 4.38
N LYS A 79 16.11 7.35 5.58
CA LYS A 79 15.75 6.70 6.87
C LYS A 79 14.58 7.35 7.60
N SER A 80 13.98 8.40 7.03
CA SER A 80 12.77 9.04 7.56
C SER A 80 11.96 9.69 6.45
N LEU A 81 10.71 10.03 6.74
CA LEU A 81 9.84 10.77 5.81
C LEU A 81 10.34 12.19 5.55
N ASP A 82 11.09 12.81 6.48
CA ASP A 82 11.76 14.09 6.23
C ASP A 82 12.85 13.98 5.16
N GLU A 83 13.65 12.91 5.20
CA GLU A 83 14.63 12.63 4.15
C GLU A 83 13.96 12.28 2.81
N VAL A 84 12.81 11.60 2.85
CA VAL A 84 11.99 11.36 1.64
C VAL A 84 11.51 12.68 1.05
N LYS A 85 10.95 13.60 1.85
CA LYS A 85 10.51 14.93 1.40
C LYS A 85 11.64 15.71 0.76
N ALA A 86 12.83 15.69 1.38
CA ALA A 86 14.02 16.33 0.83
C ALA A 86 14.46 15.69 -0.50
N ALA A 87 14.52 14.35 -0.56
CA ALA A 87 14.90 13.63 -1.78
C ALA A 87 13.92 13.90 -2.93
N MET A 88 12.61 13.92 -2.66
CA MET A 88 11.60 14.22 -3.68
C MET A 88 11.76 15.63 -4.26
N ALA A 89 12.10 16.63 -3.44
CA ALA A 89 12.29 18.01 -3.90
C ALA A 89 13.43 18.16 -4.94
N ASP A 90 14.38 17.22 -4.97
CA ASP A 90 15.57 17.26 -5.82
C ASP A 90 15.46 16.39 -7.09
N ILE A 91 14.30 15.78 -7.36
CA ILE A 91 14.13 14.86 -8.49
C ILE A 91 13.02 15.24 -9.47
N ASN A 92 13.17 14.74 -10.69
CA ASN A 92 12.11 14.68 -11.68
C ASN A 92 11.65 13.22 -11.81
N VAL A 93 10.34 12.97 -11.81
CA VAL A 93 9.80 11.62 -11.94
C VAL A 93 9.12 11.45 -13.28
N TYR A 94 9.65 10.55 -14.10
CA TYR A 94 9.11 10.22 -15.41
C TYR A 94 8.50 8.82 -15.42
N GLY A 95 7.62 8.57 -16.40
CA GLY A 95 7.01 7.26 -16.60
C GLY A 95 7.88 6.37 -17.47
N PHE A 96 8.11 5.13 -17.03
CA PHE A 96 8.86 4.11 -17.73
C PHE A 96 7.99 2.89 -18.01
N ASP A 97 7.87 2.50 -19.28
CA ASP A 97 7.16 1.29 -19.65
C ASP A 97 8.02 0.03 -19.36
N PRO A 98 7.64 -0.84 -18.40
CA PRO A 98 8.39 -2.06 -18.09
C PRO A 98 8.17 -3.19 -19.12
N GLY A 99 7.49 -2.92 -20.24
CA GLY A 99 7.12 -3.89 -21.28
C GLY A 99 5.62 -4.20 -21.35
N MET A 100 4.79 -3.37 -20.73
CA MET A 100 3.32 -3.45 -20.73
C MET A 100 2.69 -2.61 -21.86
N GLY A 101 3.46 -1.75 -22.52
CA GLY A 101 2.99 -0.78 -23.51
C GLY A 101 2.63 0.58 -22.91
N PHE A 102 2.79 0.75 -21.60
CA PHE A 102 2.56 2.00 -20.87
C PHE A 102 3.28 1.99 -19.51
N ALA A 103 3.57 3.18 -18.99
CA ALA A 103 4.02 3.42 -17.63
C ALA A 103 2.86 3.19 -16.65
N PRO A 104 2.93 2.27 -15.67
CA PRO A 104 1.85 2.03 -14.72
C PRO A 104 1.51 3.31 -13.94
N PRO A 105 0.29 3.84 -14.02
CA PRO A 105 -0.07 5.03 -13.25
C PRO A 105 -0.18 4.69 -11.77
N ALA A 106 0.52 5.41 -10.91
CA ALA A 106 0.54 5.13 -9.48
C ALA A 106 0.74 6.38 -8.62
N HIS A 107 0.50 6.24 -7.33
CA HIS A 107 1.07 7.09 -6.29
C HIS A 107 1.89 6.22 -5.33
N LEU A 108 2.66 6.86 -4.45
CA LEU A 108 3.29 6.17 -3.34
C LEU A 108 2.64 6.54 -2.03
N LEU A 109 2.41 5.55 -1.17
CA LEU A 109 2.19 5.76 0.25
C LEU A 109 3.45 5.38 1.00
N MET A 110 3.92 6.25 1.89
CA MET A 110 5.11 6.00 2.69
C MET A 110 4.83 6.24 4.16
N HIS A 111 5.51 5.47 5.00
CA HIS A 111 5.37 5.50 6.44
C HIS A 111 6.74 5.42 7.12
N ASP A 112 6.89 6.09 8.26
CA ASP A 112 7.96 5.86 9.21
C ASP A 112 7.39 5.80 10.64
N ALA A 113 8.25 5.89 11.66
CA ALA A 113 7.81 5.87 13.05
C ALA A 113 7.01 7.11 13.48
N GLU A 114 7.10 8.21 12.74
CA GLU A 114 6.51 9.51 13.11
C GLU A 114 5.21 9.79 12.34
N GLY A 115 5.04 9.23 11.14
CA GLY A 115 3.80 9.44 10.40
C GLY A 115 3.70 8.73 9.06
N SER A 116 2.90 9.34 8.19
CA SER A 116 2.60 8.87 6.85
C SER A 116 2.49 10.03 5.87
N LEU A 117 2.82 9.79 4.61
CA LEU A 117 2.61 10.71 3.50
C LEU A 117 2.22 9.97 2.23
N ALA A 118 1.69 10.72 1.27
CA ALA A 118 1.50 10.29 -0.11
C ALA A 118 2.39 11.11 -1.05
N ILE A 119 2.90 10.47 -2.10
CA ILE A 119 3.58 11.12 -3.24
C ILE A 119 2.68 10.91 -4.45
N GLU A 120 2.04 11.98 -4.91
CA GLU A 120 1.03 11.94 -5.98
C GLU A 120 1.54 12.72 -7.20
N PHE A 121 1.32 12.20 -8.40
CA PHE A 121 1.85 12.80 -9.63
C PHE A 121 0.76 13.56 -10.38
N HIS A 122 0.89 14.89 -10.38
CA HIS A 122 -0.02 15.83 -11.01
C HIS A 122 0.54 16.34 -12.33
N PRO A 123 -0.30 16.93 -13.20
CA PRO A 123 0.18 17.58 -14.43
C PRO A 123 1.30 18.60 -14.19
N GLU A 124 1.26 19.31 -13.08
CA GLU A 124 2.24 20.34 -12.70
C GLU A 124 3.52 19.79 -12.06
N GLY A 125 3.55 18.50 -11.69
CA GLY A 125 4.67 17.87 -10.99
C GLY A 125 4.22 16.88 -9.93
N HIS A 126 5.18 16.25 -9.25
CA HIS A 126 4.88 15.44 -8.07
C HIS A 126 4.53 16.35 -6.88
N VAL A 127 3.61 15.90 -6.04
CA VAL A 127 3.17 16.57 -4.82
C VAL A 127 3.33 15.60 -3.66
N VAL A 128 4.02 16.04 -2.61
CA VAL A 128 4.13 15.30 -1.36
C VAL A 128 3.09 15.83 -0.37
N VAL A 129 2.18 14.96 0.06
CA VAL A 129 1.02 15.30 0.89
C VAL A 129 1.11 14.53 2.21
N ASP A 130 1.07 15.23 3.34
CA ASP A 130 0.98 14.57 4.65
C ASP A 130 -0.32 13.76 4.77
N ASN A 131 -0.21 12.54 5.31
CA ASN A 131 -1.34 11.62 5.49
C ASN A 131 -1.63 11.42 6.99
N PRO A 132 -2.43 12.30 7.61
CA PRO A 132 -2.67 12.25 9.06
C PRO A 132 -3.49 11.03 9.51
N VAL A 133 -4.10 10.30 8.59
CA VAL A 133 -4.93 9.13 8.91
C VAL A 133 -4.24 7.80 8.64
N GLY A 134 -3.05 7.82 8.01
CA GLY A 134 -2.24 6.63 7.74
C GLY A 134 -2.89 5.60 6.80
N VAL A 135 -3.92 5.98 6.05
CA VAL A 135 -4.66 5.11 5.12
C VAL A 135 -4.53 5.68 3.71
N GLY A 136 -4.43 4.81 2.71
CA GLY A 136 -4.54 5.19 1.30
C GLY A 136 -4.97 4.02 0.44
N THR A 137 -5.50 4.33 -0.75
CA THR A 137 -6.04 3.33 -1.68
C THR A 137 -5.64 3.66 -3.13
N ASN A 138 -6.56 4.16 -3.93
CA ASN A 138 -6.38 4.49 -5.35
C ASN A 138 -7.19 5.80 -5.57
N PRO A 139 -7.46 6.24 -6.81
CA PRO A 139 -8.06 7.55 -7.07
C PRO A 139 -9.37 7.83 -6.32
N PRO A 140 -9.69 9.10 -6.06
CA PRO A 140 -8.90 10.31 -6.39
C PRO A 140 -7.68 10.56 -5.47
N TYR A 141 -7.06 11.73 -5.60
CA TYR A 141 -5.95 12.16 -4.73
C TYR A 141 -6.31 12.19 -3.23
N LEU A 142 -5.32 12.00 -2.36
CA LEU A 142 -5.48 11.93 -0.90
C LEU A 142 -6.28 13.12 -0.30
N PRO A 143 -6.07 14.39 -0.69
CA PRO A 143 -6.86 15.51 -0.14
C PRO A 143 -8.38 15.35 -0.36
N TRP A 144 -8.78 14.73 -1.47
CA TRP A 144 -10.19 14.44 -1.73
C TRP A 144 -10.71 13.38 -0.77
N HIS A 145 -9.95 12.29 -0.54
CA HIS A 145 -10.34 11.25 0.40
C HIS A 145 -10.47 11.78 1.83
N LEU A 146 -9.54 12.63 2.26
CA LEU A 146 -9.61 13.32 3.55
C LEU A 146 -10.86 14.20 3.65
N THR A 147 -11.21 14.91 2.58
CA THR A 147 -12.45 15.70 2.52
C THR A 147 -13.68 14.80 2.58
N ASN A 148 -13.65 13.65 1.89
CA ASN A 148 -14.74 12.68 1.84
C ASN A 148 -15.06 12.09 3.23
N LEU A 149 -14.08 11.98 4.13
CA LEU A 149 -14.30 11.53 5.51
C LEU A 149 -15.32 12.39 6.28
N ASN A 150 -15.51 13.66 5.90
CA ASN A 150 -16.53 14.52 6.52
C ASN A 150 -17.96 14.02 6.33
N ASN A 151 -18.22 13.17 5.33
CA ASN A 151 -19.53 12.53 5.13
C ASN A 151 -19.81 11.41 6.14
N TYR A 152 -18.82 11.00 6.93
CA TYR A 152 -18.86 9.83 7.81
C TYR A 152 -18.66 10.20 9.29
N ILE A 153 -18.80 11.49 9.64
CA ILE A 153 -18.75 11.94 11.03
C ILE A 153 -19.91 11.34 11.85
N GLY A 154 -19.66 11.05 13.12
CA GLY A 154 -20.67 10.49 14.04
C GLY A 154 -20.77 8.96 14.08
N MET A 155 -19.98 8.27 13.27
CA MET A 155 -19.85 6.81 13.33
C MET A 155 -19.16 6.35 14.61
N THR A 156 -19.62 5.22 15.16
CA THR A 156 -19.13 4.73 16.45
C THR A 156 -19.27 3.22 16.60
N ALA A 157 -18.40 2.62 17.42
CA ALA A 157 -18.46 1.22 17.79
C ALA A 157 -19.66 0.92 18.71
N ALA A 158 -20.21 1.95 19.38
CA ALA A 158 -21.34 1.79 20.26
C ALA A 158 -22.62 1.46 19.48
N VAL A 159 -23.41 0.51 19.98
CA VAL A 159 -24.75 0.27 19.46
C VAL A 159 -25.66 1.41 19.90
N PRO A 160 -26.36 2.08 18.98
CA PRO A 160 -27.30 3.13 19.34
C PRO A 160 -28.40 2.60 20.27
N GLY A 161 -28.76 3.43 21.25
CA GLY A 161 -29.84 3.12 22.18
C GLY A 161 -31.22 3.08 21.49
N PRO A 162 -32.25 2.54 22.15
CA PRO A 162 -33.60 2.55 21.62
C PRO A 162 -34.14 3.98 21.50
N GLU A 163 -34.95 4.22 20.47
CA GLU A 163 -35.68 5.47 20.27
C GLU A 163 -37.19 5.25 20.26
N MET A 164 -37.94 6.22 20.79
CA MET A 164 -39.40 6.22 20.73
C MET A 164 -39.86 7.16 19.62
N VAL A 165 -40.60 6.64 18.65
CA VAL A 165 -41.18 7.42 17.54
C VAL A 165 -42.67 7.10 17.46
N GLU A 166 -43.53 8.10 17.67
CA GLU A 166 -45.01 7.93 17.62
C GLU A 166 -45.53 6.75 18.47
N GLY A 167 -44.94 6.54 19.65
CA GLY A 167 -45.30 5.44 20.56
C GLY A 167 -44.69 4.08 20.22
N ILE A 168 -43.91 3.98 19.13
CA ILE A 168 -43.21 2.77 18.73
C ILE A 168 -41.77 2.81 19.26
N LYS A 169 -41.36 1.75 19.97
CA LYS A 169 -39.98 1.55 20.42
C LYS A 169 -39.15 0.93 19.30
N LEU A 170 -38.23 1.69 18.72
CA LEU A 170 -37.26 1.23 17.74
C LEU A 170 -35.97 0.83 18.45
N THR A 171 -35.43 -0.34 18.15
CA THR A 171 -34.18 -0.86 18.71
C THR A 171 -33.27 -1.33 17.59
N ALA A 172 -31.95 -1.25 17.80
CA ALA A 172 -31.01 -1.92 16.92
C ALA A 172 -31.33 -3.42 16.82
N VAL A 173 -31.29 -3.97 15.60
CA VAL A 173 -31.59 -5.40 15.33
C VAL A 173 -30.46 -6.33 15.76
N GLY A 174 -29.28 -5.78 16.06
CA GLY A 174 -28.07 -6.50 16.43
C GLY A 174 -26.92 -5.54 16.74
N GLN A 175 -25.70 -6.09 16.81
CA GLN A 175 -24.47 -5.33 17.01
C GLN A 175 -24.06 -4.57 15.74
N GLY A 176 -23.15 -3.59 15.88
CA GLY A 176 -22.55 -2.87 14.75
C GLY A 176 -23.39 -1.75 14.13
N ALA A 177 -24.61 -1.50 14.64
CA ALA A 177 -25.50 -0.47 14.08
C ALA A 177 -24.94 0.97 14.17
N GLY A 178 -23.93 1.23 14.99
CA GLY A 178 -23.23 2.53 15.05
C GLY A 178 -22.33 2.85 13.85
N TYR A 179 -22.03 1.85 12.99
CA TYR A 179 -21.33 2.03 11.72
C TYR A 179 -22.25 1.97 10.49
N ARG A 180 -23.57 2.06 10.70
CA ARG A 180 -24.52 2.10 9.58
C ARG A 180 -24.19 3.28 8.66
N GLY A 181 -24.05 3.00 7.37
CA GLY A 181 -23.69 3.98 6.34
C GLY A 181 -22.26 3.84 5.80
N ILE A 182 -21.42 3.01 6.43
CA ILE A 182 -20.13 2.64 5.85
C ILE A 182 -20.36 1.91 4.51
N PRO A 183 -19.74 2.36 3.41
CA PRO A 183 -19.93 1.75 2.10
C PRO A 183 -19.31 0.36 2.06
N GLY A 184 -20.01 -0.60 1.45
CA GLY A 184 -19.60 -2.01 1.34
C GLY A 184 -19.08 -2.42 -0.03
N ASP A 185 -19.10 -1.52 -1.02
CA ASP A 185 -18.60 -1.79 -2.37
C ASP A 185 -17.06 -1.72 -2.45
N TRP A 186 -16.47 -2.21 -3.54
CA TRP A 186 -15.01 -2.38 -3.65
C TRP A 186 -14.28 -1.17 -4.26
N THR A 187 -14.99 -0.07 -4.50
CA THR A 187 -14.39 1.13 -5.09
C THR A 187 -13.30 1.71 -4.16
N PRO A 188 -12.29 2.43 -4.71
CA PRO A 188 -11.24 3.00 -3.88
C PRO A 188 -11.74 3.94 -2.77
N PRO A 189 -12.73 4.84 -2.99
CA PRO A 189 -13.31 5.65 -1.91
C PRO A 189 -13.98 4.81 -0.82
N ALA A 190 -14.72 3.77 -1.21
CA ALA A 190 -15.39 2.90 -0.24
C ALA A 190 -14.38 2.10 0.59
N ARG A 191 -13.33 1.57 -0.05
CA ARG A 191 -12.21 0.91 0.64
C ARG A 191 -11.49 1.86 1.59
N PHE A 192 -11.24 3.11 1.16
CA PHE A 192 -10.59 4.13 2.00
C PHE A 192 -11.40 4.39 3.29
N VAL A 193 -12.71 4.62 3.15
CA VAL A 193 -13.60 4.88 4.30
C VAL A 193 -13.67 3.67 5.23
N ARG A 194 -13.78 2.44 4.69
CA ARG A 194 -13.75 1.22 5.50
C ARG A 194 -12.44 1.07 6.26
N ALA A 195 -11.30 1.24 5.58
CA ALA A 195 -9.98 1.09 6.17
C ALA A 195 -9.76 2.13 7.28
N PHE A 196 -10.07 3.40 7.00
CA PHE A 196 -10.03 4.47 7.99
C PHE A 196 -10.88 4.13 9.21
N THR A 197 -12.12 3.67 9.01
CA THR A 197 -13.02 3.33 10.11
C THR A 197 -12.46 2.20 10.97
N MET A 198 -11.92 1.14 10.34
CA MET A 198 -11.32 0.02 11.06
C MET A 198 -10.07 0.43 11.83
N VAL A 199 -9.20 1.26 11.24
CA VAL A 199 -7.98 1.77 11.89
C VAL A 199 -8.33 2.70 13.06
N ALA A 200 -9.22 3.67 12.85
CA ALA A 200 -9.59 4.67 13.85
C ALA A 200 -10.37 4.09 15.04
N SER A 201 -11.01 2.93 14.85
CA SER A 201 -11.89 2.31 15.85
C SER A 201 -11.26 1.13 16.57
N SER A 202 -10.17 0.57 16.01
CA SER A 202 -9.41 -0.50 16.64
C SER A 202 -8.69 0.01 17.89
N TYR A 203 -8.57 -0.86 18.90
CA TYR A 203 -7.70 -0.56 20.03
C TYR A 203 -6.25 -0.49 19.58
N GLN A 204 -5.47 0.35 20.27
CA GLN A 204 -4.03 0.35 20.09
C GLN A 204 -3.47 -1.02 20.50
N ALA A 205 -2.64 -1.58 19.63
CA ALA A 205 -2.00 -2.86 19.86
C ALA A 205 -1.07 -2.79 21.08
N GLN A 206 -0.98 -3.89 21.82
CA GLN A 206 -0.16 -3.97 23.04
C GLN A 206 1.34 -4.13 22.73
N ASP A 207 1.65 -4.81 21.63
CA ASP A 207 3.00 -5.05 21.14
C ASP A 207 3.01 -5.28 19.62
N GLY A 208 4.19 -5.57 19.06
CA GLY A 208 4.36 -5.77 17.62
C GLY A 208 3.62 -7.00 17.07
N ASN A 209 3.44 -8.06 17.85
CA ASN A 209 2.70 -9.23 17.40
C ASN A 209 1.19 -8.96 17.38
N ASP A 210 0.67 -8.29 18.41
CA ASP A 210 -0.72 -7.82 18.44
C ASP A 210 -0.99 -6.84 17.28
N ALA A 211 -0.04 -5.96 16.95
CA ALA A 211 -0.14 -5.04 15.82
C ALA A 211 -0.16 -5.79 14.47
N GLU A 212 0.70 -6.78 14.27
CA GLU A 212 0.69 -7.64 13.07
C GLU A 212 -0.66 -8.37 12.93
N MET A 213 -1.19 -8.95 14.02
CA MET A 213 -2.47 -9.65 14.00
C MET A 213 -3.66 -8.72 13.75
N ALA A 214 -3.71 -7.56 14.41
CA ALA A 214 -4.75 -6.56 14.19
C ALA A 214 -4.74 -6.05 12.74
N THR A 215 -3.55 -5.77 12.20
CA THR A 215 -3.37 -5.34 10.81
C THR A 215 -3.86 -6.41 9.83
N LEU A 216 -3.52 -7.68 10.08
CA LEU A 216 -4.01 -8.79 9.26
C LEU A 216 -5.55 -8.89 9.28
N HIS A 217 -6.18 -8.72 10.45
CA HIS A 217 -7.65 -8.71 10.55
C HIS A 217 -8.29 -7.57 9.76
N ILE A 218 -7.70 -6.38 9.79
CA ILE A 218 -8.17 -5.24 8.99
C ILE A 218 -8.03 -5.58 7.50
N LEU A 219 -6.85 -6.01 7.07
CA LEU A 219 -6.54 -6.28 5.67
C LEU A 219 -7.37 -7.44 5.08
N ASN A 220 -7.82 -8.40 5.89
CA ASN A 220 -8.77 -9.44 5.46
C ASN A 220 -10.11 -8.88 4.95
N ASN A 221 -10.47 -7.63 5.27
CA ASN A 221 -11.68 -6.98 4.75
C ASN A 221 -11.48 -6.38 3.33
N PHE A 222 -10.27 -6.49 2.81
CA PHE A 222 -9.87 -6.00 1.49
C PHE A 222 -9.35 -7.13 0.60
N ASP A 223 -9.51 -8.38 1.03
CA ASP A 223 -9.14 -9.58 0.31
C ASP A 223 -10.19 -9.90 -0.77
N ILE A 224 -9.85 -9.64 -2.03
CA ILE A 224 -10.74 -9.80 -3.18
C ILE A 224 -10.60 -11.22 -3.74
N PRO A 225 -11.63 -12.08 -3.62
CA PRO A 225 -11.65 -13.39 -4.25
C PRO A 225 -11.91 -13.29 -5.76
N ALA A 226 -11.39 -14.26 -6.52
CA ALA A 226 -11.69 -14.42 -7.93
C ALA A 226 -13.22 -14.45 -8.21
N GLY A 227 -13.63 -13.77 -9.27
CA GLY A 227 -15.04 -13.65 -9.71
C GLY A 227 -15.87 -12.57 -9.02
N LEU A 228 -15.34 -11.88 -7.99
CA LEU A 228 -16.07 -10.80 -7.32
C LEU A 228 -16.03 -9.48 -8.11
N ILE A 229 -14.89 -9.18 -8.71
CA ILE A 229 -14.63 -8.00 -9.52
C ILE A 229 -13.98 -8.44 -10.82
N GLN A 230 -14.42 -7.87 -11.94
CA GLN A 230 -13.91 -8.20 -13.27
C GLN A 230 -13.70 -6.96 -14.11
N GLU A 231 -12.64 -6.97 -14.90
CA GLU A 231 -12.37 -5.99 -15.95
C GLU A 231 -12.32 -6.63 -17.33
N ALA A 232 -12.40 -5.82 -18.38
CA ALA A 232 -12.28 -6.30 -19.74
C ALA A 232 -10.80 -6.51 -20.09
N GLY A 233 -10.39 -7.76 -20.29
CA GLY A 233 -9.06 -8.11 -20.75
C GLY A 233 -8.81 -7.70 -22.21
N PRO A 234 -7.55 -7.79 -22.69
CA PRO A 234 -7.17 -7.37 -24.04
C PRO A 234 -7.93 -8.09 -25.18
N ASP A 235 -8.42 -9.30 -24.94
CA ASP A 235 -9.22 -10.08 -25.90
C ASP A 235 -10.73 -9.94 -25.69
N GLY A 236 -11.15 -8.99 -24.84
CA GLY A 236 -12.55 -8.74 -24.48
C GLY A 236 -13.13 -9.76 -23.49
N LYS A 237 -12.34 -10.72 -23.00
CA LYS A 237 -12.79 -11.64 -21.95
C LYS A 237 -12.66 -10.99 -20.57
N PRO A 238 -13.55 -11.33 -19.62
CA PRO A 238 -13.40 -10.90 -18.24
C PRO A 238 -12.08 -11.41 -17.66
N VAL A 239 -11.35 -10.52 -17.00
CA VAL A 239 -10.20 -10.83 -16.15
C VAL A 239 -10.60 -10.49 -14.72
N ASP A 240 -10.40 -11.43 -13.80
CA ASP A 240 -10.71 -11.21 -12.39
C ASP A 240 -9.68 -10.26 -11.78
N GLU A 241 -10.16 -9.25 -11.05
CA GLU A 241 -9.32 -8.48 -10.15
C GLU A 241 -9.30 -9.22 -8.80
N ILE A 242 -8.11 -9.56 -8.33
CA ILE A 242 -7.89 -10.30 -7.08
C ILE A 242 -6.88 -9.59 -6.19
N THR A 243 -6.88 -9.92 -4.90
CA THR A 243 -5.77 -9.56 -4.02
C THR A 243 -4.66 -10.59 -4.17
N ASP A 244 -3.69 -10.34 -5.06
CA ASP A 244 -2.58 -11.26 -5.36
C ASP A 244 -1.75 -11.61 -4.12
N TYR A 245 -1.48 -10.61 -3.28
CA TYR A 245 -0.75 -10.76 -2.03
C TYR A 245 -1.12 -9.64 -1.06
N LEU A 246 -0.73 -9.85 0.19
CA LEU A 246 -0.88 -8.91 1.29
C LEU A 246 0.45 -8.84 2.03
N THR A 247 0.87 -7.63 2.39
CA THR A 247 2.10 -7.41 3.16
C THR A 247 1.84 -6.60 4.44
N ILE A 248 2.67 -6.80 5.46
CA ILE A 248 2.73 -5.96 6.66
C ILE A 248 4.20 -5.64 6.91
N SER A 249 4.52 -4.33 6.96
CA SER A 249 5.85 -3.83 7.30
C SER A 249 5.89 -3.46 8.78
N ASN A 250 6.36 -4.37 9.64
CA ASN A 250 6.59 -4.07 11.05
C ASN A 250 7.94 -3.38 11.21
N LEU A 251 7.91 -2.04 11.16
CA LEU A 251 9.10 -1.18 11.15
C LEU A 251 9.94 -1.33 12.43
N THR A 252 9.28 -1.43 13.59
CA THR A 252 9.98 -1.58 14.89
C THR A 252 10.50 -3.00 15.08
N GLY A 253 9.69 -4.00 14.75
CA GLY A 253 10.06 -5.41 14.85
C GLY A 253 11.03 -5.87 13.76
N LYS A 254 11.30 -5.03 12.75
CA LYS A 254 12.14 -5.33 11.58
C LYS A 254 11.68 -6.63 10.91
N ARG A 255 10.38 -6.72 10.62
CA ARG A 255 9.74 -7.89 10.02
C ARG A 255 8.88 -7.48 8.84
N TYR A 256 9.15 -8.10 7.69
CA TYR A 256 8.32 -7.99 6.51
C TYR A 256 7.47 -9.25 6.39
N VAL A 257 6.20 -9.11 6.71
CA VAL A 257 5.22 -10.19 6.75
C VAL A 257 4.47 -10.21 5.42
N TYR A 258 4.15 -11.39 4.89
CA TYR A 258 3.33 -11.51 3.69
C TYR A 258 2.51 -12.80 3.65
N ARG A 259 1.47 -12.80 2.81
CA ARG A 259 0.76 -14.01 2.33
C ARG A 259 0.32 -13.78 0.89
N THR A 260 -0.02 -14.85 0.16
CA THR A 260 -0.48 -14.77 -1.23
C THR A 260 -1.94 -15.17 -1.36
N HIS A 261 -2.54 -14.87 -2.51
CA HIS A 261 -3.89 -15.30 -2.85
C HIS A 261 -4.06 -16.82 -2.76
N GLY A 262 -3.12 -17.56 -3.35
CA GLY A 262 -3.12 -19.02 -3.37
C GLY A 262 -2.84 -19.64 -2.00
N ASP A 263 -1.96 -19.05 -1.18
CA ASP A 263 -1.54 -19.57 0.12
C ASP A 263 -1.76 -18.55 1.24
N SER A 264 -2.81 -18.78 2.03
CA SER A 264 -3.14 -17.97 3.20
C SER A 264 -2.16 -18.13 4.37
N THR A 265 -1.15 -19.00 4.27
CA THR A 265 -0.09 -19.12 5.28
C THR A 265 0.69 -17.81 5.37
N VAL A 266 0.67 -17.18 6.54
CA VAL A 266 1.44 -15.98 6.81
C VAL A 266 2.92 -16.33 6.95
N ARG A 267 3.76 -15.67 6.14
CA ARG A 267 5.21 -15.84 6.08
C ARG A 267 5.90 -14.56 6.51
N VAL A 268 7.14 -14.68 6.97
CA VAL A 268 7.90 -13.54 7.50
C VAL A 268 9.33 -13.58 6.98
N VAL A 269 9.81 -12.44 6.51
CA VAL A 269 11.24 -12.15 6.36
C VAL A 269 11.66 -11.32 7.57
N ASP A 270 12.50 -11.90 8.43
CA ASP A 270 13.10 -11.20 9.56
C ASP A 270 14.37 -10.47 9.09
N LEU A 271 14.29 -9.13 9.03
CA LEU A 271 15.39 -8.31 8.55
C LEU A 271 16.61 -8.40 9.49
N SER A 272 16.41 -8.70 10.79
CA SER A 272 17.51 -8.81 11.76
C SER A 272 18.41 -10.02 11.52
N SER A 273 17.90 -11.04 10.85
CA SER A 273 18.66 -12.24 10.47
C SER A 273 18.97 -12.32 8.97
N THR A 274 18.56 -11.30 8.20
CA THR A 274 18.75 -11.26 6.75
C THR A 274 20.11 -10.66 6.38
N ASP A 275 20.86 -11.36 5.54
CA ASP A 275 22.10 -10.84 4.94
C ASP A 275 21.82 -9.89 3.76
N PHE A 276 22.07 -8.60 3.94
CA PHE A 276 21.91 -7.58 2.88
C PHE A 276 23.17 -7.35 2.03
N SER A 277 24.19 -8.19 2.13
CA SER A 277 25.42 -8.07 1.35
C SER A 277 25.24 -8.31 -0.15
N SER A 278 24.14 -8.96 -0.56
CA SER A 278 23.84 -9.28 -1.95
C SER A 278 22.34 -9.19 -2.27
N THR A 279 22.04 -8.80 -3.51
CA THR A 279 20.67 -8.76 -4.05
C THR A 279 20.17 -10.17 -4.33
N ARG A 280 18.95 -10.46 -3.88
CA ARG A 280 18.29 -11.75 -4.06
C ARG A 280 16.85 -11.50 -4.49
N VAL A 281 16.38 -12.25 -5.49
CA VAL A 281 14.97 -12.29 -5.90
C VAL A 281 14.49 -13.71 -5.74
N ILE A 282 13.43 -13.90 -4.96
CA ILE A 282 12.81 -15.20 -4.74
C ILE A 282 11.47 -15.18 -5.49
N PRO A 283 11.30 -16.02 -6.52
CA PRO A 283 10.00 -16.16 -7.18
C PRO A 283 8.95 -16.63 -6.16
N ILE A 284 7.82 -15.93 -6.13
CA ILE A 284 6.65 -16.33 -5.35
C ILE A 284 5.61 -16.82 -6.35
N ASP A 285 5.22 -18.08 -6.24
CA ASP A 285 4.12 -18.61 -7.02
C ASP A 285 2.81 -18.15 -6.37
N THR A 286 2.10 -17.24 -7.03
CA THR A 286 0.77 -16.77 -6.58
C THR A 286 -0.34 -17.74 -6.98
N THR A 287 -0.04 -18.76 -7.79
CA THR A 287 -0.97 -19.80 -8.26
C THR A 287 -0.89 -21.11 -7.48
N GLU A 288 0.15 -21.29 -6.65
CA GLU A 288 0.25 -22.44 -5.76
C GLU A 288 -0.79 -22.33 -4.64
N PHE A 289 -1.70 -23.32 -4.57
CA PHE A 289 -2.72 -23.37 -3.54
C PHE A 289 -2.14 -23.90 -2.24
N GLY A 290 -2.19 -23.07 -1.19
CA GLY A 290 -1.93 -23.48 0.18
C GLY A 290 -2.89 -24.58 0.63
N GLY A 291 -2.44 -25.37 1.61
CA GLY A 291 -3.22 -26.48 2.16
C GLY A 291 -4.00 -26.11 3.42
N PHE A 292 -5.04 -26.86 3.72
CA PHE A 292 -5.65 -26.87 5.05
C PHE A 292 -4.91 -27.88 5.92
N THR A 293 -4.61 -27.53 7.18
CA THR A 293 -4.00 -28.46 8.15
C THR A 293 -5.10 -29.33 8.77
N PRO A 294 -5.18 -30.65 8.47
CA PRO A 294 -6.18 -31.52 9.08
C PRO A 294 -5.94 -31.61 10.59
N THR A 295 -7.02 -31.50 11.37
CA THR A 295 -6.99 -31.69 12.83
C THR A 295 -7.89 -32.86 13.19
N THR A 296 -7.37 -33.79 14.00
CA THR A 296 -8.14 -34.92 14.55
C THR A 296 -8.49 -34.59 16.01
N ILE A 297 -9.75 -34.82 16.39
CA ILE A 297 -10.26 -34.69 17.77
C ILE A 297 -10.33 -36.07 18.41
#